data_AF-A0A086KKK7-F1
#
_entry.id   AF-A0A086KKK7-F1
#
_cell.length_a   1.000
_cell.length_b   1.000
_cell.length_c   1.000
_cell.angle_alpha   90.00
_cell.angle_beta   90.00
_cell.angle_gamma   90.00
#
_symmetry.space_group_name_H-M   'P 1'
#
loop_
_entity.id
_entity.type
_entity.pdbx_description
1 polymer ?
#
loop_
_entity_poly.entity_id
_entity_poly.type
_entity_poly.pdbx_seq_one_letter_code
_entity_poly.pdbx_strand_id
1 'polypeptide(L)'
;MQKPLLPPGTGKEAFEFGPTLGTGSFGRVKSAKYLKSTSTNVDDPTQVPPRVAVKLLKKAAIIKLKHVDHIINEKKILLALDHPLT
;
A
#
# COMPACT_ATOMS: atom_id res chain seq x y z
N MET A 1 7.59 -16.45 -0.66
CA MET A 1 7.44 -16.01 -2.08
C MET A 1 7.62 -14.49 -2.16
N GLN A 2 8.04 -13.89 -3.28
CA GLN A 2 8.10 -12.43 -3.38
C GLN A 2 6.68 -11.87 -3.50
N LYS A 3 6.25 -10.99 -2.58
CA LYS A 3 4.96 -10.28 -2.68
C LYS A 3 4.91 -9.43 -3.95
N PRO A 4 3.73 -9.25 -4.57
CA PRO A 4 3.62 -8.50 -5.79
C PRO A 4 3.91 -7.03 -5.50
N LEU A 5 5.09 -6.58 -5.95
CA LEU A 5 5.40 -5.15 -5.95
C LEU A 5 4.58 -4.50 -7.06
N LEU A 6 4.08 -3.29 -6.81
CA LEU A 6 3.49 -2.48 -7.86
C LEU A 6 4.48 -2.38 -9.03
N PRO A 7 4.05 -2.55 -10.28
CA PRO A 7 4.92 -2.42 -11.43
C PRO A 7 5.67 -1.08 -11.40
N PRO A 8 6.93 -1.02 -11.89
CA PRO A 8 7.67 0.22 -11.97
C PRO A 8 6.87 1.32 -12.69
N GLY A 9 6.92 2.54 -12.16
CA GLY A 9 6.17 3.67 -12.72
C GLY A 9 4.67 3.68 -12.40
N THR A 10 4.16 2.79 -11.56
CA THR A 10 2.77 2.86 -11.09
C THR A 10 2.56 4.08 -10.21
N GLY A 11 1.80 5.06 -10.69
CA GLY A 11 1.39 6.24 -9.94
C GLY A 11 -0.02 6.14 -9.37
N LYS A 12 -0.50 7.28 -8.87
CA LYS A 12 -1.83 7.40 -8.25
C LYS A 12 -2.98 7.18 -9.23
N GLU A 13 -2.74 7.45 -10.51
CA GLU A 13 -3.68 7.32 -11.62
C GLU A 13 -4.06 5.87 -11.93
N ALA A 14 -3.25 4.90 -11.47
CA ALA A 14 -3.59 3.49 -11.57
C ALA A 14 -4.68 3.06 -10.56
N PHE A 15 -5.13 3.99 -9.71
CA PHE A 15 -6.07 3.72 -8.64
C PHE A 15 -7.30 4.63 -8.71
N GLU A 16 -8.47 4.02 -8.59
CA GLU A 16 -9.71 4.73 -8.30
C GLU A 16 -9.90 4.75 -6.78
N PHE A 17 -9.69 5.92 -6.17
CA PHE A 17 -9.76 6.08 -4.72
C PHE A 17 -11.20 6.26 -4.23
N GLY A 18 -11.59 5.41 -3.29
CA GLY A 18 -12.86 5.49 -2.58
C GLY A 18 -12.76 6.20 -1.22
N PRO A 19 -13.64 5.82 -0.26
CA PRO A 19 -13.71 6.44 1.06
C PRO A 19 -12.44 6.27 1.89
N THR A 20 -12.32 7.12 2.91
CA THR A 20 -11.24 7.03 3.90
C THR A 20 -11.59 5.95 4.92
N LEU A 21 -10.71 4.96 5.07
CA LEU A 21 -10.84 3.87 6.06
C LEU A 21 -10.29 4.28 7.42
N GLY A 22 -9.35 5.22 7.46
CA GLY A 22 -8.79 5.72 8.70
C GLY A 22 -7.83 6.88 8.50
N THR A 23 -7.58 7.62 9.57
CA THR A 23 -6.62 8.72 9.62
C THR A 23 -5.59 8.44 10.69
N GLY A 24 -4.38 8.96 10.49
CA GLY A 24 -3.31 8.88 11.48
C GLY A 24 -2.42 10.11 11.40
N SER A 25 -1.46 10.21 12.32
CA SER A 25 -0.60 11.40 12.47
C SER A 25 0.11 11.80 11.17
N PHE A 26 0.53 10.83 10.35
CA PHE A 26 1.33 11.05 9.14
C PHE A 26 0.56 10.92 7.83
N GLY A 27 -0.74 10.66 7.88
CA GLY A 27 -1.44 10.24 6.68
C GLY A 27 -2.87 9.77 6.87
N ARG A 28 -3.35 9.03 5.88
CA ARG A 28 -4.67 8.40 5.88
C ARG A 28 -4.64 7.12 5.06
N VAL A 29 -5.57 6.23 5.35
CA VAL A 29 -5.80 5.03 4.55
C VAL A 29 -7.10 5.24 3.77
N LYS A 30 -7.07 4.94 2.48
CA LYS A 30 -8.26 4.93 1.62
C LYS A 30 -8.44 3.55 1.00
N SER A 31 -9.68 3.11 0.84
CA SER A 31 -9.97 2.00 -0.06
C SER A 31 -9.71 2.46 -1.50
N ALA A 32 -9.15 1.61 -2.35
CA ALA A 32 -8.98 1.89 -3.76
C ALA A 32 -9.20 0.65 -4.62
N LYS A 33 -9.66 0.87 -5.86
CA LYS A 33 -9.68 -0.15 -6.90
C LYS A 33 -8.44 0.01 -7.76
N TYR A 34 -7.68 -1.08 -7.95
CA TYR A 34 -6.55 -1.08 -8.86
C TYR A 34 -7.04 -1.29 -10.30
N LEU A 35 -6.88 -0.28 -11.14
CA LEU A 35 -7.49 -0.24 -12.48
C LEU A 35 -6.81 -1.18 -13.47
N LYS A 36 -5.55 -1.56 -13.21
CA LYS A 36 -4.78 -2.49 -14.06
C LYS A 36 -4.83 -3.94 -13.55
N SER A 37 -5.71 -4.26 -12.59
CA SER A 37 -5.89 -5.64 -12.14
C SER A 37 -6.46 -6.46 -13.29
N THR A 38 -5.72 -7.46 -13.75
CA THR A 38 -6.20 -8.42 -14.76
C THR A 38 -6.72 -9.71 -14.11
N SER A 39 -6.32 -9.99 -12.88
CA SER A 39 -6.83 -11.12 -12.09
C SER A 39 -8.11 -10.77 -11.33
N THR A 40 -9.09 -11.68 -11.39
CA THR A 40 -10.24 -11.75 -10.48
C THR A 40 -9.93 -12.56 -9.21
N ASN A 41 -8.82 -13.30 -9.21
CA ASN A 41 -8.38 -14.11 -8.09
C ASN A 41 -7.53 -13.25 -7.14
N VAL A 42 -8.03 -13.06 -5.92
CA VAL A 42 -7.39 -12.27 -4.87
C VAL A 42 -6.17 -12.98 -4.28
N ASP A 43 -6.12 -14.31 -4.43
CA ASP A 43 -5.10 -15.16 -3.83
C ASP A 43 -3.88 -15.36 -4.74
N ASP A 44 -3.86 -14.76 -5.93
CA ASP A 44 -2.69 -14.81 -6.82
C ASP A 44 -1.57 -13.89 -6.29
N PRO A 45 -0.46 -14.44 -5.77
CA PRO A 45 0.62 -13.65 -5.19
C PRO A 45 1.45 -12.93 -6.27
N THR A 46 1.22 -13.19 -7.55
CA THR A 46 1.95 -12.56 -8.66
C THR A 46 1.31 -11.26 -9.12
N GLN A 47 0.08 -10.97 -8.67
CA GLN A 47 -0.67 -9.80 -9.10
C GLN A 47 -1.17 -8.94 -7.95
N VAL A 48 -1.40 -7.67 -8.26
CA VAL A 48 -2.00 -6.72 -7.33
C VAL A 48 -3.50 -6.99 -7.29
N PRO A 49 -4.12 -7.20 -6.11
CA PRO A 49 -5.54 -7.44 -6.01
C PRO A 49 -6.40 -6.29 -6.57
N PRO A 50 -7.61 -6.58 -7.08
CA PRO A 50 -8.49 -5.56 -7.66
C PRO A 50 -8.97 -4.52 -6.63
N ARG A 51 -9.00 -4.87 -5.34
CA ARG A 51 -9.35 -3.97 -4.23
C ARG A 51 -8.22 -3.96 -3.23
N VAL A 52 -7.77 -2.76 -2.85
CA VAL A 52 -6.64 -2.57 -1.92
C VAL A 52 -6.92 -1.44 -0.93
N ALA A 53 -6.24 -1.48 0.21
CA ALA A 53 -6.15 -0.35 1.13
C ALA A 53 -4.84 0.40 0.89
N VAL A 54 -4.92 1.67 0.51
CA VAL A 54 -3.75 2.49 0.20
C VAL A 54 -3.45 3.42 1.37
N LYS A 55 -2.30 3.23 2.01
CA LYS A 55 -1.77 4.14 3.04
C LYS A 55 -1.08 5.33 2.35
N LEU A 56 -1.72 6.50 2.40
CA LEU A 56 -1.16 7.76 1.86
C LEU A 56 -0.40 8.50 2.95
N LEU A 57 0.88 8.76 2.71
CA LEU A 57 1.81 9.35 3.67
C LEU A 57 2.26 10.75 3.25
N LYS A 58 2.27 11.71 4.17
CA LYS A 58 2.77 13.07 3.96
C LYS A 58 4.27 13.13 4.23
N LYS A 59 5.10 13.08 3.17
CA LYS A 59 6.58 13.07 3.31
C LYS A 59 7.12 14.22 4.17
N ALA A 60 6.59 15.44 3.98
CA ALA A 60 7.02 16.61 4.75
C ALA A 60 6.81 16.42 6.26
N ALA A 61 5.69 15.83 6.68
CA ALA A 61 5.41 15.56 8.10
C ALA A 61 6.34 14.48 8.67
N ILE A 62 6.60 13.42 7.89
CA ILE A 62 7.49 12.32 8.28
C ILE A 62 8.92 12.82 8.48
N ILE A 63 9.42 13.65 7.56
CA ILE A 63 10.76 14.22 7.64
C ILE A 63 10.86 15.18 8.83
N LYS A 64 9.89 16.10 8.97
CA LYS A 64 9.87 17.07 10.08
C LYS A 64 9.86 16.40 11.45
N LEU A 65 9.12 15.30 11.59
CA LEU A 65 8.99 14.56 12.84
C LEU A 65 10.01 13.40 12.96
N LYS A 66 10.99 13.30 12.05
CA LYS A 66 12.08 12.32 12.08
C LYS A 66 11.63 10.85 12.11
N HIS A 67 10.52 10.51 11.44
CA HIS A 67 10.00 9.14 11.34
C HIS A 67 10.38 8.41 10.05
N VAL A 68 11.42 8.86 9.34
CA VAL A 68 11.83 8.25 8.07
C VAL A 68 12.19 6.76 8.26
N ASP A 69 13.02 6.44 9.27
CA ASP A 69 13.43 5.06 9.55
C ASP A 69 12.25 4.18 9.96
N HIS A 70 11.33 4.73 10.74
CA HIS A 70 10.11 4.03 11.15
C HIS A 70 9.28 3.60 9.92
N ILE A 71 9.09 4.49 8.93
CA ILE A 71 8.34 4.18 7.71
C ILE A 71 9.08 3.17 6.82
N ILE A 72 10.41 3.28 6.73
CA ILE A 72 11.22 2.31 5.96
C ILE A 72 11.14 0.92 6.62
N ASN A 73 11.26 0.85 7.94
CA ASN A 73 11.20 -0.39 8.69
C ASN A 73 9.80 -1.02 8.64
N GLU A 74 8.72 -0.23 8.78
CA GLU A 74 7.34 -0.70 8.60
C GLU A 74 7.18 -1.38 7.23
N LYS A 75 7.62 -0.72 6.15
CA LYS A 75 7.55 -1.30 4.80
C LYS A 75 8.36 -2.59 4.68
N LYS A 76 9.59 -2.61 5.19
CA LYS A 76 10.48 -3.78 5.11
C LYS A 76 9.89 -4.98 5.85
N ILE A 77 9.39 -4.77 7.07
CA ILE A 77 8.79 -5.83 7.90
C ILE A 77 7.55 -6.39 7.19
N LEU A 78 6.60 -5.55 6.75
CA LEU A 78 5.37 -6.00 6.11
C LEU A 78 5.61 -6.76 4.78
N LEU A 79 6.67 -6.41 4.05
CA LEU A 79 7.05 -7.13 2.83
C LEU A 79 7.67 -8.51 3.11
N ALA A 80 8.22 -8.72 4.30
CA ALA A 80 8.85 -9.98 4.69
C ALA A 80 7.86 -10.98 5.34
N LEU A 81 6.72 -10.51 5.85
CA LEU A 81 5.71 -11.36 6.50
C LEU A 81 4.87 -12.13 5.48
N ASP A 82 4.58 -13.40 5.75
CA ASP A 82 3.73 -14.29 4.93
C ASP A 82 2.95 -15.24 5.86
N HIS A 83 1.87 -14.75 6.46
CA HIS A 83 1.04 -15.48 7.41
C HIS A 83 -0.41 -14.96 7.34
N PRO A 84 -1.46 -15.81 7.45
CA PRO A 84 -2.86 -15.40 7.25
C PRO A 84 -3.38 -14.30 8.20
N LEU A 85 -2.66 -14.03 9.30
CA LEU A 85 -2.98 -12.99 10.29
C LEU A 85 -2.04 -11.77 10.20
N THR A 86 -1.24 -11.66 9.14
CA THR A 86 -0.29 -10.55 8.90
C THR A 86 -0.33 -10.06 7.46
#